data_AF-A0A1D9Q321-F1
#
_entry.id   AF-A0A1D9Q321-F1
#
_cell.length_a   1.000
_cell.length_b   1.000
_cell.length_c   1.000
_cell.angle_alpha   90.00
_cell.angle_beta   90.00
_cell.angle_gamma   90.00
#
_symmetry.space_group_name_H-M   'P 1'
#
loop_
_entity.id
_entity.type
_entity.pdbx_description
1 polymer ?
#
loop_
_entity_poly.entity_id
_entity_poly.type
_entity_poly.pdbx_seq_one_letter_code
_entity_poly.pdbx_strand_id
1 'polypeptide(L)'
;MKDKIEEKVTTGRLFTCFDEQNAYVSEDQILFGIDFGTTFSRIAFACLSNEDPKVLVVNCWPELDRKQAKIPKIVSYGMYNRKFSWGSQASDDYSIHGIKLLLDPKQDMPSYIPESFLKSNLEHCGKPAVDVAADFLQALQAGLHPVALIKEPEAAAFHTLHELKNKG
;
A
#
# COMPACT_ATOMS: atom_id res chain seq x y z
N MET A 1 39.61 -20.64 -37.63
CA MET A 1 38.21 -20.18 -37.57
C MET A 1 37.55 -21.01 -36.48
N LYS A 2 37.61 -20.57 -35.22
CA LYS A 2 36.61 -19.72 -34.55
C LYS A 2 35.20 -20.31 -34.71
N ASP A 3 34.61 -20.80 -33.62
CA ASP A 3 33.66 -19.95 -32.89
C ASP A 3 33.34 -20.46 -31.47
N LYS A 4 33.15 -19.46 -30.61
CA LYS A 4 32.84 -19.51 -29.17
C LYS A 4 31.44 -20.09 -28.94
N ILE A 5 31.30 -20.85 -27.87
CA ILE A 5 30.00 -21.08 -27.22
C ILE A 5 29.73 -19.82 -26.38
N GLU A 6 28.78 -19.01 -26.84
CA GLU A 6 28.24 -17.89 -26.05
C GLU A 6 27.08 -18.38 -25.18
N GLU A 7 27.25 -18.22 -23.87
CA GLU A 7 26.26 -18.43 -22.83
C GLU A 7 25.22 -17.30 -22.90
N LYS A 8 23.99 -17.60 -23.29
CA LYS A 8 22.88 -16.62 -23.23
C LYS A 8 22.29 -16.61 -21.82
N VAL A 9 22.65 -15.57 -21.06
CA VAL A 9 21.97 -15.15 -19.83
C VAL A 9 20.49 -14.96 -20.14
N THR A 10 19.64 -15.80 -19.53
CA THR A 10 18.20 -15.71 -19.65
C THR A 10 17.69 -14.81 -18.52
N THR A 11 17.51 -13.53 -18.81
CA THR A 11 16.78 -12.60 -17.93
C THR A 11 15.31 -13.02 -17.90
N GLY A 12 14.80 -13.25 -16.69
CA GLY A 12 13.47 -13.76 -16.40
C GLY A 12 12.35 -12.96 -17.06
N ARG A 13 11.42 -13.69 -17.66
CA ARG A 13 10.18 -13.24 -18.28
C ARG A 13 9.25 -12.70 -17.19
N LEU A 14 8.98 -11.39 -17.19
CA LEU A 14 7.91 -10.80 -16.39
C LEU A 14 6.56 -11.28 -16.99
N PHE A 15 5.68 -11.79 -16.15
CA PHE A 15 4.35 -12.26 -16.55
C PHE A 15 3.51 -11.09 -17.08
N THR A 16 3.10 -11.15 -18.35
CA THR A 16 2.09 -10.24 -18.91
C THR A 16 0.85 -11.07 -19.27
N CYS A 17 -0.21 -10.92 -18.48
CA CYS A 17 -1.55 -11.28 -18.88
C CYS A 17 -2.45 -10.08 -18.60
N PHE A 18 -2.49 -9.16 -19.57
CA PHE A 18 -3.55 -8.16 -19.71
C PHE A 18 -3.86 -8.07 -21.20
N ASP A 19 -5.14 -8.24 -21.55
CA ASP A 19 -5.64 -8.17 -22.91
C ASP A 19 -5.26 -6.83 -23.56
N GLU A 20 -4.73 -6.91 -24.78
CA GLU A 20 -4.40 -5.76 -25.64
C GLU A 20 -5.67 -5.03 -26.08
N GLN A 21 -6.19 -4.15 -25.21
CA GLN A 21 -6.87 -2.96 -25.67
C GLN A 21 -5.90 -1.80 -25.52
N ASN A 22 -5.60 -1.16 -26.65
CA ASN A 22 -4.58 -0.13 -26.88
C ASN A 22 -4.56 0.96 -25.79
N ALA A 23 -3.92 0.66 -24.65
CA ALA A 23 -3.75 1.58 -23.55
C ALA A 23 -2.57 2.48 -23.90
N TYR A 24 -2.82 3.78 -24.01
CA TYR A 24 -1.76 4.78 -24.11
C TYR A 24 -0.87 4.65 -22.85
N VAL A 25 0.27 4.00 -22.98
CA VAL A 25 1.25 3.89 -21.91
C VAL A 25 1.96 5.23 -21.83
N SER A 26 1.57 6.05 -20.85
CA SER A 26 2.30 7.27 -20.52
C SER A 26 3.76 6.93 -20.20
N GLU A 27 4.71 7.73 -20.69
CA GLU A 27 6.12 7.64 -20.27
C GLU A 27 6.29 7.97 -18.77
N ASP A 28 5.32 8.70 -18.19
CA ASP A 28 5.26 8.97 -16.75
C ASP A 28 4.82 7.72 -15.97
N GLN A 29 5.76 7.07 -15.31
CA GLN A 29 5.51 5.91 -14.44
C GLN A 29 5.78 6.25 -12.97
N ILE A 30 4.92 5.77 -12.06
CA ILE A 30 5.15 5.79 -10.61
C ILE A 30 5.33 4.36 -10.13
N LEU A 31 6.44 4.10 -9.46
CA LEU A 31 6.67 2.84 -8.76
C LEU A 31 6.28 2.98 -7.29
N PHE A 32 5.45 2.07 -6.78
CA PHE A 32 5.12 1.97 -5.37
C PHE A 32 5.88 0.81 -4.72
N GLY A 33 6.51 1.07 -3.57
CA GLY A 33 7.05 0.06 -2.67
C GLY A 33 6.20 -0.01 -1.40
N ILE A 34 5.65 -1.19 -1.10
CA ILE A 34 4.83 -1.43 0.10
C ILE A 34 5.60 -2.37 1.05
N ASP A 35 5.90 -1.89 2.25
CA ASP A 35 6.38 -2.72 3.35
C ASP A 35 5.16 -3.24 4.13
N PHE A 36 4.84 -4.52 3.96
CA PHE A 36 3.77 -5.19 4.68
C PHE A 36 4.33 -5.93 5.91
N GLY A 37 4.86 -5.20 6.90
CA GLY A 37 5.41 -5.74 8.15
C GLY A 37 4.36 -6.35 9.10
N THR A 38 4.71 -7.03 10.18
CA THR A 38 3.68 -7.69 11.03
C THR A 38 2.80 -6.68 11.79
N THR A 39 3.43 -5.67 12.40
CA THR A 39 2.75 -4.66 13.24
C THR A 39 2.44 -3.36 12.52
N PHE A 40 3.34 -2.94 11.64
CA PHE A 40 3.22 -1.69 10.90
C PHE A 40 3.38 -1.94 9.41
N SER A 41 2.79 -1.06 8.61
CA SER A 41 3.02 -1.00 7.16
C SER A 41 3.56 0.37 6.77
N ARG A 42 4.28 0.43 5.65
CA ARG A 42 4.78 1.68 5.05
C ARG A 42 4.60 1.67 3.55
N ILE A 43 4.54 2.86 2.95
CA ILE A 43 4.57 3.04 1.51
C ILE A 43 5.66 4.05 1.17
N ALA A 44 6.42 3.74 0.13
CA ALA A 44 7.25 4.70 -0.57
C ALA A 44 6.90 4.68 -2.06
N PHE A 45 7.15 5.76 -2.76
CA PHE A 45 6.99 5.82 -4.21
C PHE A 45 8.09 6.65 -4.87
N ALA A 46 8.30 6.43 -6.16
CA ALA A 46 9.20 7.21 -6.99
C ALA A 46 8.62 7.41 -8.39
N CYS A 47 8.78 8.61 -8.95
CA CYS A 47 8.46 8.90 -10.34
C CYS A 47 9.66 8.55 -11.21
N LEU A 48 9.47 7.64 -12.16
CA LEU A 48 10.54 7.10 -13.01
C LEU A 48 10.80 7.96 -14.26
N SER A 49 10.00 8.99 -14.52
CA SER A 49 10.23 9.94 -15.60
C SER A 49 11.38 10.93 -15.33
N ASN A 50 12.00 10.88 -14.14
CA ASN A 50 13.15 11.70 -13.78
C ASN A 50 14.46 10.94 -14.02
N GLU A 51 15.49 11.60 -14.56
CA GLU A 51 16.84 11.04 -14.75
C GLU A 51 17.50 10.61 -13.41
N ASP A 52 17.09 11.24 -12.30
CA ASP A 52 17.47 10.88 -10.91
C ASP A 52 16.20 10.73 -10.05
N PRO A 53 15.56 9.54 -10.05
CA PRO A 53 14.28 9.34 -9.39
C PRO A 53 14.42 9.38 -7.87
N LYS A 54 13.77 10.36 -7.23
CA LYS A 54 13.74 10.49 -5.77
C LYS A 54 12.67 9.59 -5.16
N VAL A 55 13.06 8.83 -4.15
CA VAL A 55 12.13 8.01 -3.35
C VAL A 55 11.48 8.89 -2.28
N LEU A 56 10.16 8.96 -2.31
CA LEU A 56 9.34 9.67 -1.33
C LEU A 56 8.61 8.67 -0.44
N VAL A 57 8.71 8.85 0.88
CA VAL A 57 7.99 8.03 1.85
C VAL A 57 6.67 8.70 2.20
N VAL A 58 5.58 7.95 2.12
CA VAL A 58 4.26 8.40 2.57
C VAL A 58 4.30 8.57 4.08
N ASN A 59 4.06 9.80 4.54
CA ASN A 59 4.05 10.14 5.95
C ASN A 59 2.78 10.88 6.40
N CYS A 60 1.88 11.21 5.48
CA CYS A 60 0.55 11.72 5.77
C CYS A 60 -0.45 10.60 5.47
N TRP A 61 -1.39 10.39 6.38
CA TRP A 61 -2.39 9.34 6.28
C TRP A 61 -3.78 9.96 6.53
N PRO A 62 -4.86 9.35 6.03
CA PRO A 62 -6.21 9.83 6.27
C PRO A 62 -6.50 9.98 7.77
N GLU A 63 -7.12 11.11 8.14
CA GLU A 63 -7.60 11.41 9.51
C GLU A 63 -6.51 11.41 10.60
N LEU A 64 -5.25 11.57 10.21
CA LEU A 64 -4.14 11.81 11.12
C LEU A 64 -3.57 13.22 10.93
N ASP A 65 -3.76 14.07 11.93
CA ASP A 65 -3.18 15.42 11.96
C ASP A 65 -1.65 15.42 12.09
N ARG A 66 -1.08 14.26 12.46
CA ARG A 66 0.37 14.09 12.68
C ARG A 66 0.99 13.29 11.55
N LYS A 67 2.16 13.74 11.09
CA LYS A 67 2.99 12.98 10.15
C LYS A 67 3.59 11.75 10.83
N GLN A 68 3.44 10.59 10.21
CA GLN A 68 4.05 9.34 10.65
C GLN A 68 4.45 8.50 9.43
N ALA A 69 5.70 8.04 9.37
CA ALA A 69 6.21 7.27 8.22
C ALA A 69 5.70 5.81 8.14
N LYS A 70 4.85 5.41 9.09
CA LYS A 70 4.30 4.06 9.20
C LYS A 70 2.89 4.12 9.76
N ILE A 71 2.04 3.18 9.35
CA ILE A 71 0.66 3.03 9.83
C ILE A 71 0.53 1.68 10.55
N PRO A 72 -0.17 1.60 11.70
CA PRO A 72 -0.46 0.32 12.34
C PRO A 72 -1.19 -0.63 11.38
N LYS A 73 -0.89 -1.92 11.44
CA LYS A 73 -1.63 -2.94 10.70
C LYS A 73 -2.74 -3.49 11.58
N ILE A 74 -3.78 -2.68 11.70
CA ILE A 74 -4.97 -2.98 12.47
C ILE A 74 -6.15 -2.80 11.54
N VAL A 75 -7.09 -3.74 11.58
CA VAL A 75 -8.37 -3.67 10.88
C VAL A 75 -9.47 -3.88 11.90
N SER A 76 -10.54 -3.09 11.84
CA SER A 76 -11.73 -3.26 12.66
C SER A 76 -12.96 -3.31 11.77
N TYR A 77 -13.90 -4.18 12.15
CA TYR A 77 -15.23 -4.28 11.56
C TYR A 77 -16.25 -4.04 12.66
N GLY A 78 -16.95 -2.91 12.63
CA GLY A 78 -17.94 -2.57 13.64
C GLY A 78 -19.07 -3.60 13.69
N MET A 79 -19.32 -4.19 14.86
CA MET A 79 -20.28 -5.30 15.02
C MET A 79 -21.69 -4.99 14.53
N TYR A 80 -22.17 -3.77 14.79
CA TYR A 80 -23.56 -3.39 14.51
C TYR A 80 -23.72 -2.66 13.18
N ASN A 81 -22.78 -1.77 12.85
CA ASN A 81 -22.85 -0.91 11.67
C ASN A 81 -22.05 -1.46 10.47
N ARG A 82 -21.31 -2.56 10.66
CA ARG A 82 -20.34 -3.12 9.71
C ARG A 82 -19.35 -2.08 9.17
N LYS A 83 -19.11 -1.00 9.94
CA LYS A 83 -18.20 0.07 9.56
C LYS A 83 -16.79 -0.49 9.58
N PHE A 84 -16.14 -0.47 8.44
CA PHE A 84 -14.72 -0.78 8.31
C PHE A 84 -13.88 0.42 8.78
N SER A 85 -12.90 0.16 9.62
CA SER A 85 -11.83 1.11 9.91
C SER A 85 -10.49 0.40 10.03
N TRP A 86 -9.41 1.13 9.85
CA TRP A 86 -8.07 0.55 9.72
C TRP A 86 -7.00 1.51 10.23
N GLY A 87 -5.78 1.01 10.37
CA GLY A 87 -4.66 1.85 10.75
C GLY A 87 -4.84 2.47 12.12
N SER A 88 -4.50 3.75 12.24
CA SER A 88 -4.71 4.51 13.48
C SER A 88 -6.19 4.85 13.75
N GLN A 89 -7.09 4.56 12.81
CA GLN A 89 -8.54 4.81 12.94
C GLN A 89 -9.30 3.55 13.36
N ALA A 90 -8.62 2.41 13.50
CA ALA A 90 -9.24 1.17 13.93
C ALA A 90 -9.89 1.35 15.32
N SER A 91 -11.14 0.91 15.48
CA SER A 91 -11.79 0.93 16.79
C SER A 91 -11.28 -0.21 17.67
N ASP A 92 -11.36 -0.03 18.99
CA ASP A 92 -10.90 -1.04 19.95
C ASP A 92 -11.84 -2.25 20.07
N ASP A 93 -13.11 -2.11 19.68
CA ASP A 93 -14.16 -3.13 19.92
C ASP A 93 -13.84 -4.52 19.34
N TYR A 94 -13.39 -4.60 18.08
CA TYR A 94 -13.07 -5.84 17.38
C TYR A 94 -11.92 -5.65 16.39
N SER A 95 -10.75 -5.32 16.94
CA SER A 95 -9.54 -5.05 16.17
C SER A 95 -8.72 -6.29 15.89
N ILE A 96 -8.53 -6.59 14.60
CA ILE A 96 -7.69 -7.66 14.09
C ILE A 96 -6.27 -7.12 13.94
N HIS A 97 -5.34 -7.76 14.65
CA HIS A 97 -3.91 -7.45 14.64
C HIS A 97 -3.12 -8.57 13.97
N GLY A 98 -1.92 -8.26 13.50
CA GLY A 98 -0.95 -9.29 13.12
C GLY A 98 -1.42 -10.21 11.98
N ILE A 99 -2.35 -9.75 11.12
CA ILE A 99 -2.96 -10.56 10.04
C ILE A 99 -1.93 -11.23 9.12
N LYS A 100 -0.74 -10.63 8.98
CA LYS A 100 0.39 -11.21 8.25
C LYS A 100 0.74 -12.63 8.73
N LEU A 101 0.64 -12.87 10.03
CA LEU A 101 1.00 -14.16 10.63
C LEU A 101 0.07 -15.30 10.23
N LEU A 102 -1.09 -14.97 9.66
CA LEU A 102 -2.11 -15.93 9.25
C LEU A 102 -2.15 -16.14 7.72
N LEU A 103 -1.26 -15.48 6.97
CA LEU A 103 -1.24 -15.58 5.50
C LEU A 103 -0.47 -16.79 5.00
N ASP A 104 0.50 -17.29 5.76
CA ASP A 104 1.19 -18.54 5.46
C ASP A 104 0.86 -19.57 6.57
N PRO A 105 0.05 -20.60 6.27
CA PRO A 105 -0.31 -21.62 7.25
C PRO A 105 0.88 -22.50 7.68
N LYS A 106 2.01 -22.43 6.97
CA LYS A 106 3.26 -23.13 7.34
C LYS A 106 4.15 -22.31 8.26
N GLN A 107 3.84 -21.04 8.47
CA GLN A 107 4.64 -20.17 9.32
C GLN A 107 4.42 -20.53 10.80
N ASP A 108 5.52 -20.77 11.52
CA ASP A 108 5.46 -20.95 12.97
C ASP A 108 4.95 -19.67 13.65
N MET A 109 3.95 -19.82 14.53
CA MET A 109 3.44 -18.70 15.29
C MET A 109 4.47 -18.27 16.35
N PRO A 110 4.83 -16.98 16.46
CA PRO A 110 5.70 -16.51 17.52
C PRO A 110 5.12 -16.82 18.91
N SER A 111 5.95 -17.29 19.85
CA SER A 111 5.51 -17.76 21.18
C SER A 111 4.78 -16.72 22.04
N TYR A 112 5.00 -15.44 21.76
CA TYR A 112 4.36 -14.32 22.46
C TYR A 112 2.98 -13.95 21.89
N ILE A 113 2.53 -14.59 20.79
CA ILE A 113 1.21 -14.36 20.19
C ILE A 113 0.48 -15.71 20.13
N PRO A 114 -0.58 -15.91 20.93
CA PRO A 114 -1.40 -17.11 20.82
C PRO A 114 -2.15 -17.15 19.49
N GLU A 115 -2.04 -18.26 18.76
CA GLU A 115 -2.77 -18.44 17.49
C GLU A 115 -4.29 -18.39 17.67
N SER A 116 -4.78 -18.92 18.80
CA SER A 116 -6.20 -18.88 19.16
C SER A 116 -6.76 -17.46 19.21
N PHE A 117 -5.97 -16.49 19.71
CA PHE A 117 -6.38 -15.09 19.78
C PHE A 117 -6.57 -14.48 18.39
N LEU A 118 -5.67 -14.81 17.45
CA LEU A 118 -5.80 -14.32 16.08
C LEU A 118 -6.94 -14.99 15.32
N LYS A 119 -7.12 -16.31 15.49
CA LYS A 119 -8.21 -17.06 14.86
C LYS A 119 -9.58 -16.64 15.36
N SER A 120 -9.75 -16.42 16.67
CA SER A 120 -11.02 -15.95 17.22
C SER A 120 -11.43 -14.62 16.61
N ASN A 121 -10.50 -13.70 16.39
CA ASN A 121 -10.81 -12.40 15.78
C ASN A 121 -11.30 -12.52 14.33
N LEU A 122 -10.78 -13.50 13.57
CA LEU A 122 -11.26 -13.81 12.22
C LEU A 122 -12.65 -14.46 12.23
N GLU A 123 -12.90 -15.36 13.18
CA GLU A 123 -14.22 -16.00 13.33
C GLU A 123 -15.31 -14.95 13.61
N HIS A 124 -15.01 -13.95 14.44
CA HIS A 124 -15.95 -12.86 14.76
C HIS A 124 -16.29 -12.00 13.54
N CYS A 125 -15.32 -11.71 12.65
CA CYS A 125 -15.59 -10.92 11.45
C CYS A 125 -16.14 -11.76 10.29
N GLY A 126 -16.07 -13.10 10.38
CA GLY A 126 -16.54 -14.02 9.36
C GLY A 126 -15.75 -13.96 8.05
N LYS A 127 -14.53 -13.39 8.07
CA LYS A 127 -13.66 -13.25 6.90
C LYS A 127 -12.37 -14.06 7.07
N PRO A 128 -11.89 -14.75 6.02
CA PRO A 128 -10.58 -15.41 6.05
C PRO A 128 -9.44 -14.38 6.11
N ALA A 129 -8.27 -14.83 6.56
CA ALA A 129 -7.12 -13.95 6.77
C ALA A 129 -6.70 -13.16 5.51
N VAL A 130 -6.77 -13.81 4.35
CA VAL A 130 -6.42 -13.22 3.05
C VAL A 130 -7.35 -12.05 2.69
N ASP A 131 -8.64 -12.16 2.98
CA ASP A 131 -9.62 -11.10 2.69
C ASP A 131 -9.42 -9.90 3.59
N VAL A 132 -9.11 -10.12 4.88
CA VAL A 132 -8.77 -9.04 5.81
C VAL A 132 -7.48 -8.32 5.40
N ALA A 133 -6.49 -9.07 4.92
CA ALA A 133 -5.26 -8.48 4.38
C ALA A 133 -5.51 -7.69 3.08
N ALA A 134 -6.38 -8.21 2.20
CA ALA A 134 -6.78 -7.52 0.97
C ALA A 134 -7.56 -6.23 1.27
N ASP A 135 -8.48 -6.24 2.23
CA ASP A 135 -9.19 -5.04 2.70
C ASP A 135 -8.20 -3.98 3.22
N PHE A 136 -7.23 -4.40 4.04
CA PHE A 136 -6.19 -3.49 4.54
C PHE A 136 -5.36 -2.89 3.42
N LEU A 137 -4.90 -3.69 2.45
CA LEU A 137 -4.09 -3.21 1.32
C LEU A 137 -4.88 -2.27 0.40
N GLN A 138 -6.16 -2.56 0.16
CA GLN A 138 -7.05 -1.66 -0.58
C GLN A 138 -7.23 -0.33 0.15
N ALA A 139 -7.45 -0.35 1.47
CA ALA A 139 -7.56 0.85 2.27
C ALA A 139 -6.25 1.66 2.30
N LEU A 140 -5.13 0.96 2.38
CA LEU A 140 -3.78 1.54 2.33
C LEU A 140 -3.54 2.25 1.00
N GLN A 141 -3.96 1.66 -0.13
CA GLN A 141 -3.88 2.27 -1.45
C GLN A 141 -4.88 3.43 -1.61
N ALA A 142 -6.13 3.27 -1.15
CA ALA A 142 -7.14 4.31 -1.21
C ALA A 142 -6.75 5.53 -0.37
N GLY A 143 -6.06 5.34 0.75
CA GLY A 143 -5.53 6.42 1.58
C GLY A 143 -4.47 7.30 0.90
N LEU A 144 -4.00 6.92 -0.30
CA LEU A 144 -3.09 7.72 -1.11
C LEU A 144 -3.81 8.75 -1.99
N HIS A 145 -5.15 8.80 -2.02
CA HIS A 145 -5.86 9.65 -2.97
C HIS A 145 -5.84 11.17 -2.61
N PRO A 146 -5.76 12.06 -3.63
CA PRO A 146 -5.20 11.83 -4.95
C PRO A 146 -3.69 12.08 -4.93
N VAL A 147 -2.89 11.06 -5.25
CA VAL A 147 -1.57 11.29 -5.86
C VAL A 147 -1.85 11.87 -7.24
N ALA A 148 -2.16 13.17 -7.29
CA ALA A 148 -2.15 13.88 -8.55
C ALA A 148 -0.67 14.01 -8.95
N LEU A 149 -0.31 13.39 -10.08
CA LEU A 149 0.83 13.84 -10.86
C LEU A 149 0.47 15.24 -11.34
N ILE A 150 0.77 16.24 -10.51
CA ILE A 150 0.71 17.62 -10.93
C ILE A 150 1.98 17.82 -11.74
N LYS A 151 1.85 17.83 -13.06
CA LYS A 151 2.94 18.25 -13.94
C LYS A 151 3.34 19.67 -13.54
N GLU A 152 4.63 20.00 -13.66
CA GLU A 152 5.20 21.29 -13.24
C GLU A 152 4.39 22.54 -13.70
N PRO A 153 3.87 22.64 -14.94
CA PRO A 153 3.05 23.80 -15.33
C PRO A 153 1.74 23.90 -14.54
N GLU A 154 1.10 22.78 -14.24
CA GLU A 154 -0.12 22.67 -13.46
C GLU A 154 0.18 22.98 -11.98
N ALA A 155 1.33 22.56 -11.46
CA ALA A 155 1.75 22.81 -10.07
C ALA A 155 2.02 24.29 -9.85
N ALA A 156 2.69 24.94 -10.81
CA ALA A 156 2.89 26.38 -10.82
C ALA A 156 1.54 27.14 -10.83
N ALA A 157 0.60 26.71 -11.67
CA ALA A 157 -0.73 27.31 -11.74
C ALA A 157 -1.52 27.15 -10.42
N PHE A 158 -1.48 25.97 -9.80
CA PHE A 158 -2.10 25.74 -8.49
C PHE A 158 -1.48 26.61 -7.38
N HIS A 159 -0.15 26.75 -7.36
CA HIS A 159 0.53 27.62 -6.40
C HIS A 159 0.11 29.09 -6.56
N THR A 160 0.08 29.60 -7.80
CA THR A 160 -0.36 30.97 -8.08
C THR A 160 -1.82 31.21 -7.67
N LEU A 161 -2.72 30.27 -7.95
CA LEU A 161 -4.13 30.37 -7.54
C LEU A 161 -4.29 30.37 -6.02
N HIS A 162 -3.51 29.57 -5.29
CA HIS A 162 -3.53 29.54 -3.83
C HIS A 162 -3.01 30.85 -3.21
N GLU A 163 -1.95 31.44 -3.79
CA GLU A 163 -1.45 32.75 -3.36
C GLU A 163 -2.45 33.89 -3.59
N LEU A 164 -3.17 33.86 -4.71
CA LEU A 164 -4.20 34.86 -5.01
C LEU A 164 -5.42 34.75 -4.07
N LYS A 165 -5.80 33.53 -3.67
CA LYS A 165 -6.92 33.30 -2.76
C LYS A 165 -6.66 33.76 -1.32
N ASN A 166 -5.40 33.74 -0.87
CA ASN A 166 -5.02 34.15 0.49
C ASN A 166 -4.70 35.65 0.63
N LYS A 167 -4.79 36.42 -0.47
CA LYS A 167 -4.52 37.87 -0.52
C LYS A 167 -5.78 38.72 -0.70
N GLY A 168 -6.97 38.12 -0.70
CA GLY A 168 -8.27 38.81 -0.69
C GLY A 168 -9.03 38.52 0.58
#